data_AF-A0A7S1Y332-F1
#
_entry.id   AF-A0A7S1Y332-F1
#
_cell.length_a   1.000
_cell.length_b   1.000
_cell.length_c   1.000
_cell.angle_alpha   90.00
_cell.angle_beta   90.00
_cell.angle_gamma   90.00
#
_symmetry.space_group_name_H-M   'P 1'
#
loop_
_entity.id
_entity.type
_entity.pdbx_description
1 polymer ?
#
loop_
_entity_poly.entity_id
_entity_poly.type
_entity_poly.pdbx_seq_one_letter_code
_entity_poly.pdbx_strand_id
1 'polypeptide(L)'
;AVVAAITNLIELIDYNGLVHLYEDDVREAIKENESSFACIIPNLSSITNRHKEITSLRPLSSMAFRQFISTFRALFSALCRREYPVVLFLDDLQWMDDATFELLEALVAPQDPSSATRHLLVVGAIRSDDPWTPIVLNRLNEGLRRKSSDDQSIESINYVDVDNVDESTVAEMVAARLGMPKANCSSLSKIVQEKTMGCPF
;
A
#
# COMPACT_ATOMS: atom_id res chain seq x y z
N ALA A 1 5.55 1.67 5.70
CA ALA A 1 4.24 1.62 5.01
C ALA A 1 3.95 0.25 4.37
N VAL A 2 4.77 -0.20 3.40
CA VAL A 2 4.48 -1.41 2.60
C VAL A 2 4.31 -2.70 3.41
N VAL A 3 5.23 -2.98 4.36
CA VAL A 3 5.12 -4.17 5.23
C VAL A 3 3.81 -4.16 6.02
N ALA A 4 3.45 -3.01 6.61
CA ALA A 4 2.20 -2.88 7.37
C ALA A 4 0.97 -3.10 6.47
N ALA A 5 0.98 -2.56 5.24
CA ALA A 5 -0.12 -2.74 4.31
C ALA A 5 -0.30 -4.22 3.91
N ILE A 6 0.78 -5.00 3.83
CA ILE A 6 0.71 -6.44 3.57
C ILE A 6 0.23 -7.21 4.79
N THR A 7 0.71 -6.86 5.98
CA THR A 7 0.20 -7.43 7.23
C THR A 7 -1.33 -7.28 7.29
N ASN A 8 -1.83 -6.08 7.00
CA ASN A 8 -3.27 -5.82 6.96
C ASN A 8 -3.99 -6.63 5.86
N LEU A 9 -3.39 -6.79 4.68
CA LEU A 9 -3.95 -7.61 3.61
C LEU A 9 -4.08 -9.08 4.02
N ILE A 10 -3.06 -9.63 4.69
CA ILE A 10 -3.08 -11.01 5.19
C ILE A 10 -4.14 -11.18 6.28
N GLU A 11 -4.23 -10.23 7.21
CA GLU A 11 -5.29 -10.22 8.23
C GLU A 11 -6.68 -10.15 7.60
N LEU A 12 -6.85 -9.36 6.53
CA LEU A 12 -8.12 -9.29 5.79
C LEU A 12 -8.47 -10.62 5.13
N ILE A 13 -7.50 -11.30 4.51
CA ILE A 13 -7.70 -12.62 3.89
C ILE A 13 -8.14 -13.64 4.95
N ASP A 14 -7.50 -13.63 6.11
CA ASP A 14 -7.81 -14.53 7.22
C ASP A 14 -9.20 -14.24 7.81
N TYR A 15 -9.48 -12.97 8.12
CA TYR A 15 -10.77 -12.52 8.65
C TYR A 15 -11.95 -12.89 7.76
N ASN A 16 -11.77 -12.87 6.42
CA ASN A 16 -12.82 -13.23 5.46
C ASN A 16 -12.88 -14.74 5.15
N GLY A 17 -12.07 -15.58 5.80
CA GLY A 17 -12.05 -17.03 5.59
C GLY A 17 -11.51 -17.46 4.22
N LEU A 18 -10.72 -16.59 3.57
CA LEU A 18 -10.22 -16.80 2.21
C LEU A 18 -8.88 -17.53 2.16
N VAL A 19 -8.29 -17.89 3.31
CA VAL A 19 -6.96 -18.55 3.41
C VAL A 19 -6.81 -19.74 2.47
N HIS A 20 -7.83 -20.61 2.43
CA HIS A 20 -7.83 -21.83 1.61
C HIS A 20 -7.66 -21.55 0.11
N LEU A 21 -7.98 -20.35 -0.36
CA LEU A 21 -7.79 -19.96 -1.76
C LEU A 21 -6.33 -19.63 -2.09
N TYR A 22 -5.54 -19.22 -1.11
CA TYR A 22 -4.19 -18.68 -1.30
C TYR A 22 -3.08 -19.57 -0.74
N GLU A 23 -3.41 -20.52 0.14
CA GLU A 23 -2.44 -21.32 0.90
C GLU A 23 -1.33 -21.94 0.02
N ASP A 24 -1.69 -22.66 -1.04
CA ASP A 24 -0.71 -23.35 -1.88
C ASP A 24 0.14 -22.40 -2.72
N ASP A 25 -0.48 -21.39 -3.33
CA ASP A 25 0.24 -20.41 -4.17
C ASP A 25 1.17 -19.54 -3.33
N VAL A 26 0.73 -19.10 -2.14
CA VAL A 26 1.56 -18.33 -1.21
C VAL A 26 2.70 -19.19 -0.69
N ARG A 27 2.46 -20.46 -0.37
CA ARG A 27 3.49 -21.39 0.08
C ARG A 27 4.56 -21.61 -1.00
N GLU A 28 4.17 -21.80 -2.26
CA GLU A 28 5.13 -21.93 -3.35
C GLU A 28 5.88 -20.61 -3.59
N ALA A 29 5.17 -19.47 -3.55
CA ALA A 29 5.77 -18.15 -3.75
C ALA A 29 6.86 -17.82 -2.72
N ILE A 30 6.70 -18.21 -1.45
CA ILE A 30 7.66 -17.88 -0.38
C ILE A 30 8.68 -18.99 -0.09
N LYS A 31 8.58 -20.15 -0.74
CA LYS A 31 9.34 -21.37 -0.43
C LYS A 31 10.85 -21.18 -0.26
N GLU A 32 11.46 -20.37 -1.11
CA GLU A 32 12.91 -20.13 -1.08
C GLU A 32 13.36 -19.20 0.06
N ASN A 33 12.47 -18.36 0.60
CA ASN A 33 12.79 -17.31 1.56
C ASN A 33 11.82 -17.24 2.76
N GLU A 34 11.14 -18.34 3.06
CA GLU A 34 10.07 -18.43 4.07
C GLU A 34 10.52 -17.89 5.43
N SER A 35 11.71 -18.24 5.90
CA SER A 35 12.23 -17.79 7.21
C SER A 35 12.44 -16.27 7.26
N SER A 36 12.93 -15.66 6.18
CA SER A 36 13.16 -14.22 6.10
C SER A 36 11.83 -13.47 6.09
N PHE A 37 10.85 -13.97 5.33
CA PHE A 37 9.51 -13.40 5.25
C PHE A 37 8.74 -13.55 6.56
N ALA A 38 8.82 -14.71 7.22
CA ALA A 38 8.18 -14.93 8.52
C ALA A 38 8.71 -13.98 9.61
N CYS A 39 9.92 -13.45 9.47
CA CYS A 39 10.44 -12.48 10.42
C CYS A 39 9.98 -11.04 10.13
N ILE A 40 9.80 -10.68 8.86
CA ILE A 40 9.38 -9.33 8.45
C ILE A 40 7.85 -9.19 8.43
N ILE A 41 7.14 -10.25 8.04
CA ILE A 41 5.68 -10.33 7.95
C ILE A 41 5.23 -11.61 8.70
N PRO A 42 5.20 -11.58 10.05
CA PRO A 42 4.88 -12.76 10.86
C PRO A 42 3.52 -13.38 10.53
N ASN A 43 2.55 -12.54 10.16
CA ASN A 43 1.19 -12.96 9.84
C ASN A 43 1.11 -13.89 8.63
N LEU A 44 2.13 -13.98 7.77
CA LEU A 44 2.16 -14.95 6.67
C LEU A 44 2.01 -16.40 7.13
N SER A 45 2.38 -16.68 8.39
CA SER A 45 2.22 -18.01 9.00
C SER A 45 0.76 -18.44 9.11
N SER A 46 -0.21 -17.51 9.19
CA SER A 46 -1.63 -17.86 9.21
C SER A 46 -2.12 -18.40 7.87
N ILE A 47 -1.60 -17.86 6.76
CA ILE A 47 -1.96 -18.33 5.41
C ILE A 47 -1.29 -19.67 5.10
N THR A 48 0.00 -19.82 5.42
CA THR A 48 0.75 -21.04 5.06
C THR A 48 0.54 -22.19 6.03
N ASN A 49 -0.14 -21.94 7.15
CA ASN A 49 -0.33 -22.86 8.28
C ASN A 49 0.99 -23.46 8.77
N ARG A 50 2.07 -22.66 8.71
CA ARG A 50 3.42 -23.06 9.12
C ARG A 50 3.92 -22.13 10.21
N HIS A 51 4.02 -22.67 11.41
CA HIS A 51 4.76 -22.04 12.51
C HIS A 51 6.22 -22.43 12.40
N LYS A 52 7.03 -21.59 11.75
CA LYS A 52 8.49 -21.75 11.77
C LYS A 52 9.08 -20.89 12.88
N GLU A 53 10.03 -21.43 13.64
CA GLU A 53 10.76 -20.68 14.66
C GLU A 53 11.43 -19.46 14.02
N ILE A 54 11.02 -18.27 14.49
CA ILE A 54 11.59 -16.99 14.04
C ILE A 54 13.04 -16.97 14.49
N THR A 55 13.96 -17.24 13.56
CA THR A 55 15.38 -17.05 13.82
C THR A 55 15.67 -15.55 13.75
N SER A 56 16.41 -15.01 14.72
CA SER A 56 16.68 -13.57 14.81
C SER A 56 17.25 -13.00 13.51
N LEU A 57 16.75 -11.82 13.10
CA LEU A 57 17.24 -11.10 11.92
C LEU A 57 18.72 -10.79 12.09
N ARG A 58 19.55 -11.37 11.22
CA ARG A 58 20.84 -10.79 10.89
C ARG A 58 20.61 -9.64 9.91
N PRO A 59 21.47 -8.61 9.89
CA PRO A 59 21.40 -7.57 8.86
C PRO A 59 21.32 -8.22 7.47
N LEU A 60 20.30 -7.87 6.68
CA LEU A 60 20.15 -8.39 5.33
C LEU A 60 21.37 -7.97 4.52
N SER A 61 22.14 -8.95 4.03
CA SER A 61 23.13 -8.67 2.99
C SER A 61 22.41 -8.17 1.74
N SER A 62 23.09 -7.43 0.86
CA SER A 62 22.50 -6.98 -0.41
C SER A 62 21.97 -8.14 -1.26
N MET A 63 22.56 -9.34 -1.13
CA MET A 63 22.08 -10.54 -1.82
C MET A 63 20.77 -11.06 -1.21
N ALA A 64 20.67 -11.09 0.12
CA ALA A 64 19.45 -11.50 0.81
C ALA A 64 18.30 -10.50 0.57
N PHE A 65 18.60 -9.20 0.44
CA PHE A 65 17.59 -8.20 0.07
C PHE A 65 17.06 -8.41 -1.35
N ARG A 66 17.93 -8.69 -2.34
CA ARG A 66 17.46 -9.02 -3.71
C ARG A 66 16.57 -10.27 -3.75
N GLN A 67 16.92 -11.31 -2.99
CA GLN A 67 16.09 -12.51 -2.84
C GLN A 67 14.75 -12.18 -2.18
N PHE A 68 14.76 -11.29 -1.18
CA PHE A 68 13.54 -10.76 -0.58
C PHE A 68 12.65 -10.08 -1.63
N ILE A 69 13.19 -9.15 -2.42
CA ILE A 69 12.46 -8.47 -3.50
C ILE A 69 11.86 -9.46 -4.52
N SER A 70 12.60 -10.49 -4.92
CA SER A 70 12.09 -11.50 -5.86
C SER A 70 10.90 -12.28 -5.29
N THR A 71 11.04 -12.74 -4.04
CA THR A 71 9.99 -13.47 -3.32
C THR A 71 8.77 -12.57 -3.05
N PHE A 72 9.04 -11.29 -2.79
CA PHE A 72 8.01 -10.28 -2.58
C PHE A 72 7.13 -10.11 -3.81
N ARG A 73 7.73 -10.08 -5.00
CA ARG A 73 7.00 -10.06 -6.27
C ARG A 73 6.16 -11.33 -6.44
N ALA A 74 6.75 -12.50 -6.18
CA ALA A 74 6.03 -13.78 -6.29
C ALA A 74 4.83 -13.84 -5.33
N LEU A 75 4.98 -13.35 -4.10
CA LEU A 75 3.89 -13.26 -3.12
C LEU A 75 2.74 -12.40 -3.65
N PHE A 76 3.01 -11.21 -4.18
CA PHE A 76 1.95 -10.37 -4.75
C PHE A 76 1.32 -10.99 -6.00
N SER A 77 2.08 -11.72 -6.81
CA SER A 77 1.50 -12.50 -7.92
C SER A 77 0.60 -13.64 -7.42
N ALA A 78 0.84 -14.23 -6.25
CA ALA A 78 -0.07 -15.22 -5.67
C ALA A 78 -1.35 -14.57 -5.11
N LEU A 79 -1.22 -13.37 -4.51
CA LEU A 79 -2.31 -12.67 -3.83
C LEU A 79 -3.23 -11.89 -4.79
N CYS A 80 -2.69 -11.33 -5.88
CA CYS A 80 -3.45 -10.49 -6.81
C CYS A 80 -4.04 -11.35 -7.92
N ARG A 81 -5.34 -11.62 -7.90
CA ARG A 81 -6.01 -12.44 -8.92
C ARG A 81 -7.13 -11.66 -9.59
N ARG A 82 -7.56 -12.11 -10.77
CA ARG A 82 -8.65 -11.45 -11.50
C ARG A 82 -9.94 -11.44 -10.68
N GLU A 83 -10.21 -12.53 -9.98
CA GLU A 83 -11.39 -12.73 -9.14
C GLU A 83 -11.28 -11.96 -7.82
N TYR A 84 -10.04 -11.65 -7.39
CA TYR A 84 -9.73 -10.98 -6.14
C TYR A 84 -8.66 -9.90 -6.36
N PRO A 85 -9.03 -8.77 -6.99
CA PRO A 85 -8.11 -7.67 -7.20
C PRO A 85 -7.75 -7.04 -5.84
N VAL A 86 -6.50 -6.58 -5.73
CA VAL A 86 -5.95 -5.99 -4.51
C VAL A 86 -5.74 -4.50 -4.72
N VAL A 87 -6.18 -3.70 -3.74
CA VAL A 87 -5.84 -2.28 -3.64
C VAL A 87 -4.91 -2.11 -2.44
N LEU A 88 -3.70 -1.64 -2.68
CA LEU A 88 -2.71 -1.34 -1.64
C LEU A 88 -2.70 0.16 -1.38
N PHE A 89 -3.24 0.57 -0.23
CA PHE A 89 -3.18 1.97 0.21
C PHE A 89 -1.93 2.19 1.08
N LEU A 90 -1.16 3.22 0.77
CA LEU A 90 0.08 3.57 1.45
C LEU A 90 0.02 5.02 1.90
N ASP A 91 -0.01 5.22 3.20
CA ASP A 91 -0.01 6.55 3.80
C ASP A 91 1.41 7.08 4.03
N ASP A 92 1.51 8.40 4.19
CA ASP A 92 2.72 9.14 4.51
C ASP A 92 3.93 8.83 3.60
N LEU A 93 3.72 8.80 2.28
CA LEU A 93 4.81 8.52 1.33
C LEU A 93 5.98 9.50 1.43
N GLN A 94 5.77 10.72 1.93
CA GLN A 94 6.85 11.68 2.16
C GLN A 94 7.94 11.16 3.12
N TRP A 95 7.65 10.17 3.96
CA TRP A 95 8.61 9.59 4.92
C TRP A 95 9.15 8.23 4.51
N MET A 96 8.96 7.82 3.25
CA MET A 96 9.44 6.54 2.78
C MET A 96 10.97 6.45 2.76
N ASP A 97 11.51 5.30 3.16
CA ASP A 97 12.93 4.99 3.06
C ASP A 97 13.29 4.32 1.71
N ASP A 98 14.60 4.13 1.49
CA ASP A 98 15.12 3.50 0.26
C ASP A 98 14.59 2.08 0.06
N ALA A 99 14.47 1.30 1.13
CA ALA A 99 13.97 -0.07 1.06
C ALA A 99 12.50 -0.10 0.65
N THR A 100 11.66 0.79 1.20
CA THR A 100 10.25 0.95 0.80
C THR A 100 10.14 1.35 -0.66
N PHE A 101 11.03 2.24 -1.12
CA PHE A 101 11.06 2.66 -2.51
C PHE A 101 11.39 1.49 -3.45
N GLU A 102 12.42 0.70 -3.14
CA GLU A 102 12.79 -0.48 -3.94
C GLU A 102 11.66 -1.53 -3.98
N LEU A 103 10.95 -1.72 -2.85
CA LEU A 103 9.78 -2.60 -2.80
C LEU A 103 8.64 -2.10 -3.69
N LEU A 104 8.32 -0.80 -3.65
CA LEU A 104 7.28 -0.24 -4.51
C LEU A 104 7.65 -0.33 -5.97
N GLU A 105 8.88 0.05 -6.31
CA GLU A 105 9.43 -0.11 -7.64
C GLU A 105 9.34 -1.55 -8.14
N ALA A 106 9.50 -2.55 -7.26
CA ALA A 106 9.40 -3.96 -7.62
C ALA A 106 7.96 -4.42 -7.88
N LEU A 107 6.97 -3.86 -7.17
CA LEU A 107 5.54 -4.17 -7.36
C LEU A 107 5.00 -3.58 -8.65
N VAL A 108 5.34 -2.32 -8.93
CA VAL A 108 4.80 -1.61 -10.09
C VAL A 108 5.58 -1.91 -11.37
N ALA A 109 6.78 -2.48 -11.27
CA ALA A 109 7.57 -2.88 -12.44
C ALA A 109 6.73 -3.75 -13.40
N PRO A 110 6.83 -3.51 -14.73
CA PRO A 110 6.24 -4.39 -15.73
C PRO A 110 6.59 -5.84 -15.41
N GLN A 111 5.58 -6.68 -15.38
CA GLN A 111 5.76 -8.13 -15.34
C GLN A 111 5.34 -8.68 -16.69
N ASP A 112 5.70 -9.95 -16.93
CA ASP A 112 5.19 -10.73 -18.06
C ASP A 112 3.67 -10.48 -18.24
N PRO A 113 3.17 -10.31 -19.48
CA PRO A 113 1.75 -10.19 -19.76
C PRO A 113 0.84 -11.23 -19.07
N SER A 114 1.39 -12.38 -18.70
CA SER A 114 0.76 -13.48 -17.98
C SER A 114 0.66 -13.28 -16.45
N SER A 115 1.32 -12.26 -15.91
CA SER A 115 1.53 -12.07 -14.47
C SER A 115 0.29 -11.51 -13.77
N ALA A 116 0.02 -12.05 -12.59
CA ALA A 116 -1.14 -11.73 -11.75
C ALA A 116 -1.11 -10.29 -11.17
N THR A 117 0.03 -9.59 -11.23
CA THR A 117 0.15 -8.19 -10.78
C THR A 117 -0.69 -7.20 -11.60
N ARG A 118 -1.32 -7.61 -12.71
CA ARG A 118 -2.33 -6.79 -13.40
C ARG A 118 -3.56 -6.47 -12.56
N HIS A 119 -3.77 -7.19 -11.47
CA HIS A 119 -4.91 -7.02 -10.57
C HIS A 119 -4.51 -6.32 -9.26
N LEU A 120 -3.43 -5.51 -9.31
CA LEU A 120 -2.96 -4.67 -8.21
C LEU A 120 -3.13 -3.20 -8.57
N LEU A 121 -3.79 -2.44 -7.70
CA LEU A 121 -3.77 -0.98 -7.71
C LEU A 121 -3.02 -0.48 -6.48
N VAL A 122 -2.01 0.36 -6.67
CA VAL A 122 -1.32 1.04 -5.55
C VAL A 122 -1.81 2.47 -5.47
N VAL A 123 -2.31 2.87 -4.29
CA VAL A 123 -2.73 4.24 -3.99
C VAL A 123 -1.82 4.78 -2.91
N GLY A 124 -1.18 5.91 -3.18
CA GLY A 124 -0.28 6.58 -2.25
C GLY A 124 -0.86 7.91 -1.80
N ALA A 125 -0.85 8.18 -0.49
CA ALA A 125 -1.09 9.50 0.05
C ALA A 125 0.25 10.19 0.36
N ILE A 126 0.35 11.45 -0.04
CA ILE A 126 1.54 12.28 0.19
C ILE A 126 1.12 13.70 0.50
N ARG A 127 1.81 14.32 1.46
CA ARG A 127 1.54 15.70 1.86
C ARG A 127 2.10 16.69 0.86
N SER A 128 1.26 17.54 0.29
CA SER A 128 1.68 18.58 -0.66
C SER A 128 2.57 19.66 -0.01
N ASP A 129 2.44 19.87 1.29
CA ASP A 129 3.18 20.86 2.08
C ASP A 129 4.52 20.36 2.65
N ASP A 130 4.85 19.07 2.49
CA ASP A 130 6.09 18.51 3.02
C ASP A 130 7.31 18.84 2.12
N PRO A 131 8.44 19.32 2.69
CA PRO A 131 9.64 19.65 1.91
C PRO A 131 10.24 18.50 1.09
N TRP A 132 10.00 17.25 1.49
CA TRP A 132 10.54 16.06 0.83
C TRP A 132 9.66 15.57 -0.33
N THR A 133 8.40 16.03 -0.41
CA THR A 133 7.45 15.59 -1.44
C THR A 133 7.97 15.74 -2.86
N PRO A 134 8.56 16.89 -3.29
CA PRO A 134 9.12 17.00 -4.63
C PRO A 134 10.20 15.96 -4.95
N ILE A 135 11.02 15.59 -3.94
CA ILE A 135 12.10 14.61 -4.09
C ILE A 135 11.50 13.21 -4.25
N VAL A 136 10.54 12.85 -3.40
CA VAL A 136 9.85 11.55 -3.46
C VAL A 136 9.13 11.38 -4.80
N LEU A 137 8.39 12.41 -5.25
CA LEU A 137 7.67 12.37 -6.52
C LEU A 137 8.62 12.26 -7.73
N ASN A 138 9.72 13.02 -7.74
CA ASN A 138 10.72 12.92 -8.81
C ASN A 138 11.32 11.51 -8.86
N ARG A 139 11.69 10.96 -7.71
CA ARG A 139 12.26 9.61 -7.61
C ARG A 139 11.29 8.55 -8.13
N LEU A 140 10.01 8.62 -7.73
CA LEU A 140 8.96 7.73 -8.23
C LEU A 140 8.85 7.81 -9.75
N ASN A 141 8.75 9.03 -10.30
CA ASN A 141 8.67 9.24 -11.75
C ASN A 141 9.91 8.71 -12.51
N GLU A 142 11.12 8.92 -11.98
CA GLU A 142 12.35 8.39 -12.56
C GLU A 142 12.39 6.86 -12.53
N GLY A 143 11.94 6.25 -11.44
CA GLY A 143 11.84 4.79 -11.29
C GLY A 143 11.01 4.15 -12.40
N LEU A 144 9.91 4.81 -12.78
CA LEU A 144 9.04 4.37 -13.88
C LEU A 144 9.68 4.59 -15.24
N ARG A 145 10.30 5.75 -15.47
CA ARG A 145 10.99 6.07 -16.74
C ARG A 145 12.15 5.13 -17.04
N ARG A 146 12.95 4.75 -16.05
CA ARG A 146 14.07 3.82 -16.23
C ARG A 146 13.60 2.45 -16.75
N LYS A 147 12.41 2.01 -16.37
CA LYS A 147 11.86 0.70 -16.72
C LYS A 147 11.05 0.68 -18.02
N SER A 148 10.75 1.84 -18.61
CA SER A 148 10.00 1.96 -19.87
C SER A 148 10.90 2.03 -21.13
N SER A 149 12.22 1.86 -20.98
CA SER A 149 13.16 1.91 -22.12
C SER A 149 13.10 0.65 -22.99
N ASP A 150 12.63 -0.46 -22.42
CA ASP A 150 12.12 -1.61 -23.16
C ASP A 150 10.60 -1.52 -23.14
N ASP A 151 10.00 -1.53 -24.33
CA ASP A 151 8.57 -1.43 -24.61
C ASP A 151 7.73 -2.42 -23.79
N GLN A 152 7.27 -2.01 -22.58
CA GLN A 152 5.91 -2.22 -22.05
C GLN A 152 5.74 -1.83 -20.56
N SER A 153 4.68 -1.04 -20.32
CA SER A 153 3.66 -1.21 -19.26
C SER A 153 3.82 -0.64 -17.84
N ILE A 154 4.39 0.56 -17.65
CA ILE A 154 3.82 1.44 -16.60
C ILE A 154 3.30 2.70 -17.26
N GLU A 155 1.97 2.81 -17.36
CA GLU A 155 1.31 3.81 -18.20
C GLU A 155 1.40 5.23 -17.62
N SER A 156 1.32 5.42 -16.30
CA SER A 156 1.58 6.70 -15.62
C SER A 156 1.28 6.61 -14.12
N ILE A 157 1.92 7.45 -13.30
CA ILE A 157 1.35 7.82 -11.99
C ILE A 157 0.27 8.86 -12.26
N ASN A 158 -0.94 8.59 -11.77
CA ASN A 158 -2.02 9.57 -11.76
C ASN A 158 -2.01 10.29 -10.42
N TYR A 159 -1.99 11.62 -10.48
CA TYR A 159 -2.04 12.48 -9.30
C TYR A 159 -3.47 12.98 -9.12
N VAL A 160 -3.96 12.91 -7.88
CA VAL A 160 -5.25 13.46 -7.48
C VAL A 160 -4.99 14.40 -6.32
N ASP A 161 -5.14 15.69 -6.56
CA ASP A 161 -5.03 16.69 -5.50
C ASP A 161 -6.31 16.67 -4.67
N VAL A 162 -6.15 16.47 -3.36
CA VAL A 162 -7.24 16.52 -2.39
C VAL A 162 -7.12 17.85 -1.64
N ASP A 163 -8.00 18.79 -1.99
CA ASP A 163 -8.04 20.11 -1.38
C ASP A 163 -8.87 20.10 -0.08
N ASN A 164 -8.80 21.21 0.66
CA ASN A 164 -9.63 21.44 1.82
C ASN A 164 -11.12 21.38 1.45
N VAL A 165 -11.93 20.87 2.37
CA VAL A 165 -13.38 20.77 2.18
C VAL A 165 -14.06 22.14 2.29
N ASP A 166 -15.10 22.34 1.49
CA ASP A 166 -15.88 23.57 1.53
C ASP A 166 -16.81 23.64 2.76
N GLU A 167 -17.36 24.83 3.04
CA GLU A 167 -18.24 25.06 4.19
C GLU A 167 -19.49 24.16 4.16
N SER A 168 -20.00 23.85 2.96
CA SER A 168 -21.16 22.96 2.79
C SER A 168 -20.84 21.54 3.22
N THR A 169 -19.66 21.04 2.86
CA THR A 169 -19.14 19.71 3.21
C THR A 169 -18.81 19.65 4.70
N VAL A 170 -18.22 20.69 5.27
CA VAL A 170 -18.05 20.78 6.73
C VAL A 170 -19.39 20.71 7.45
N ALA A 171 -20.41 21.41 6.96
CA ALA A 171 -21.76 21.32 7.52
C ALA A 171 -22.37 19.91 7.39
N GLU A 172 -22.08 19.18 6.30
CA GLU A 172 -22.45 17.75 6.16
C GLU A 172 -21.79 16.88 7.20
N MET A 173 -20.48 17.02 7.37
CA MET A 173 -19.69 16.23 8.30
C MET A 173 -20.14 16.48 9.75
N VAL A 174 -20.37 17.74 10.13
CA VAL A 174 -20.86 18.11 11.47
C VAL A 174 -22.26 17.55 11.70
N ALA A 175 -23.19 17.73 10.75
CA ALA A 175 -24.55 17.22 10.84
C ALA A 175 -24.58 15.69 10.97
N ALA A 176 -23.81 14.99 10.14
CA ALA A 176 -23.67 13.54 10.19
C ALA A 176 -23.10 13.06 11.52
N ARG A 177 -22.07 13.75 12.05
CA ARG A 177 -21.44 13.38 13.33
C ARG A 177 -22.36 13.59 14.53
N LEU A 178 -23.20 14.62 14.49
CA LEU A 178 -24.17 14.92 15.56
C LEU A 178 -25.51 14.20 15.39
N GLY A 179 -25.77 13.58 14.24
CA GLY A 179 -27.06 12.95 13.93
C GLY A 179 -28.21 13.96 13.84
N MET A 180 -27.93 15.20 13.43
CA MET A 180 -28.90 16.30 13.39
C MET A 180 -29.01 16.89 11.98
N PRO A 181 -30.13 17.55 11.62
CA PRO A 181 -30.23 18.26 10.35
C PRO A 181 -29.21 19.41 10.26
N LYS A 182 -28.62 19.63 9.08
CA LYS A 182 -27.67 20.73 8.82
C LYS A 182 -28.11 22.10 9.34
N ALA A 183 -29.40 22.41 9.21
CA ALA A 183 -29.98 23.67 9.67
C ALA A 183 -29.71 23.94 11.16
N ASN A 184 -29.73 22.87 11.98
CA ASN A 184 -29.52 22.94 13.42
C ASN A 184 -28.02 22.96 13.79
N CYS A 185 -27.13 22.66 12.84
CA CYS A 185 -25.67 22.61 13.05
C CYS A 185 -24.94 23.84 12.48
N SER A 186 -25.66 24.81 11.91
CA SER A 186 -25.07 25.93 11.16
C SER A 186 -24.05 26.75 11.95
N SER A 187 -24.35 27.14 13.18
CA SER A 187 -23.44 27.91 14.03
C SER A 187 -22.14 27.17 14.33
N LEU A 188 -22.23 25.86 14.64
CA LEU A 188 -21.04 25.04 14.90
C LEU A 188 -20.23 24.81 13.62
N SER A 189 -20.92 24.54 12.51
CA SER A 189 -20.26 24.29 11.21
C SER A 189 -19.43 25.49 10.76
N LYS A 190 -19.94 26.72 10.98
CA LYS A 190 -19.18 27.96 10.72
C LYS A 190 -17.92 28.06 11.58
N ILE A 191 -18.03 27.81 12.88
CA ILE A 191 -16.87 27.85 13.78
C ILE A 191 -15.82 26.81 13.35
N VAL A 192 -16.26 25.60 12.99
CA VAL A 192 -15.37 24.54 12.50
C VAL A 192 -14.69 24.98 11.20
N GLN A 193 -15.43 25.52 10.23
CA GLN A 193 -14.87 26.04 8.98
C GLN A 193 -13.84 27.15 9.24
N GLU A 194 -14.16 28.13 10.08
CA GLU A 194 -13.27 29.25 10.41
C GLU A 194 -11.98 28.78 11.11
N LYS A 195 -12.06 27.74 11.94
CA LYS A 195 -10.92 27.23 12.70
C LYS A 195 -10.03 26.29 11.89
N THR A 196 -10.63 25.47 11.04
CA THR A 196 -9.92 24.44 10.26
C THR A 196 -9.57 24.91 8.87
N MET A 197 -10.21 25.98 8.38
CA MET A 197 -10.15 26.42 6.98
C MET A 197 -10.52 25.29 6.00
N GLY A 198 -11.35 24.33 6.44
CA GLY A 198 -11.72 23.15 5.66
C GLY A 198 -10.67 22.03 5.70
N CYS A 199 -9.61 22.13 6.49
CA CYS A 199 -8.67 21.03 6.69
C CYS A 199 -9.36 19.88 7.45
N PRO A 200 -9.44 18.65 6.90
CA PRO A 200 -10.11 17.52 7.56
C PRO A 200 -9.25 16.84 8.65
N PHE A 201 -7.98 17.24 8.80
CA PHE A 201 -7.03 16.76 9.81
C PHE A 201 -6.85 17.79 10.93
#